data_AF-A0A2H0DJR9-F1
#
_entry.id   AF-A0A2H0DJR9-F1
#
_cell.length_a   1.000
_cell.length_b   1.000
_cell.length_c   1.000
_cell.angle_alpha   90.00
_cell.angle_beta   90.00
_cell.angle_gamma   90.00
#
_symmetry.space_group_name_H-M   'P 1'
#
loop_
_entity.id
_entity.type
_entity.pdbx_description
1 polymer ?
#
loop_
_entity_poly.entity_id
_entity_poly.type
_entity_poly.pdbx_seq_one_letter_code
_entity_poly.pdbx_strand_id
1 'polypeptide(L)'
;MKKLLLAISLLAFAACKKQPAPSGPKLGAPEAGGYTRELAPAAATVTASSGPVKITLQVAKTTILESDGSLWVKLTLENIGTTHFAVSSLAFIDGPMDLWYRRNPLSLQFGEEGEEPYDWLSNDEELPEGECWPGDSGKRFYRDREPALWNALQFGGEQTLRRLVEKGVPPRRWGTLLKPGESITTPPYAYQTLFSAWCEKQPSPKPVGDFGEIPIYGTKPGKYRLRAVYEYGPASWDEELTKVILKSGPLRPENVSFQTPWITITVSEP
;
A
#
# COMPACT_ATOMS: atom_id res chain seq x y z
N MET A 1 80.95 30.30 11.54
CA MET A 1 81.26 30.68 10.13
C MET A 1 80.59 29.69 9.20
N LYS A 2 79.90 30.18 8.15
CA LYS A 2 79.67 29.56 6.82
C LYS A 2 79.08 28.13 6.80
N LYS A 3 78.01 27.79 6.10
CA LYS A 3 77.26 28.43 5.00
C LYS A 3 75.89 27.75 4.89
N LEU A 4 74.93 28.59 4.52
CA LEU A 4 73.67 28.32 3.86
C LEU A 4 73.76 27.19 2.81
N LEU A 5 72.78 26.28 2.79
CA LEU A 5 72.27 25.70 1.54
C LEU A 5 70.77 25.42 1.70
N LEU A 6 70.00 26.27 1.00
CA LEU A 6 68.60 26.10 0.66
C LEU A 6 68.37 24.74 0.01
N ALA A 7 67.38 24.00 0.48
CA ALA A 7 66.67 23.01 -0.33
C ALA A 7 65.18 23.27 -0.17
N ILE A 8 64.66 24.02 -1.14
CA ILE A 8 63.24 24.16 -1.45
C ILE A 8 62.79 22.82 -2.03
N SER A 9 61.77 22.18 -1.45
CA SER A 9 60.79 21.43 -2.24
C SER A 9 59.60 20.94 -1.44
N LEU A 10 58.44 21.42 -1.91
CA LEU A 10 57.17 20.69 -2.03
C LEU A 10 56.41 20.41 -0.73
N LEU A 11 55.78 21.49 -0.23
CA LEU A 11 54.42 21.41 0.31
C LEU A 11 53.52 20.73 -0.74
N ALA A 12 53.34 19.42 -0.60
CA ALA A 12 52.24 18.73 -1.24
C ALA A 12 50.96 19.25 -0.57
N PHE A 13 50.32 20.22 -1.23
CA PHE A 13 48.90 20.44 -1.04
C PHE A 13 48.21 19.11 -1.34
N ALA A 14 47.84 18.38 -0.30
CA ALA A 14 46.80 17.37 -0.40
C ALA A 14 45.52 18.12 -0.78
N ALA A 15 45.37 18.38 -2.07
CA ALA A 15 44.10 18.71 -2.65
C ALA A 15 43.18 17.55 -2.31
N CYS A 16 42.29 17.74 -1.33
CA CYS A 16 41.06 16.99 -1.21
C CYS A 16 40.29 17.21 -2.52
N LYS A 17 40.65 16.45 -3.56
CA LYS A 17 39.76 16.18 -4.68
C LYS A 17 38.50 15.62 -4.02
N LYS A 18 37.42 16.39 -4.06
CA LYS A 18 36.06 15.87 -3.87
C LYS A 18 35.97 14.62 -4.71
N GLN A 19 36.07 13.48 -4.05
CA GLN A 19 35.77 12.20 -4.65
C GLN A 19 34.32 12.35 -5.14
N PRO A 20 34.04 12.21 -6.44
CA PRO A 20 32.66 12.19 -6.90
C PRO A 20 31.97 11.11 -6.08
N ALA A 21 30.87 11.47 -5.44
CA ALA A 21 30.07 10.53 -4.67
C ALA A 21 29.90 9.26 -5.50
N PRO A 22 30.09 8.06 -4.92
CA PRO A 22 29.83 6.83 -5.65
C PRO A 22 28.43 6.97 -6.24
N SER A 23 28.37 6.96 -7.57
CA SER A 23 27.12 6.88 -8.31
C SER A 23 26.52 5.51 -7.97
N GLY A 24 25.84 5.44 -6.83
CA GLY A 24 24.91 4.37 -6.55
C GLY A 24 23.92 4.27 -7.70
N PRO A 25 23.27 3.11 -7.89
CA PRO A 25 22.29 2.95 -8.95
C PRO A 25 21.32 4.13 -8.86
N LYS A 26 21.32 4.96 -9.92
CA LYS A 26 20.26 5.94 -10.12
C LYS A 26 18.97 5.14 -10.01
N LEU A 27 18.14 5.48 -9.03
CA LEU A 27 16.73 5.14 -9.07
C LEU A 27 16.21 5.80 -10.34
N GLY A 28 16.24 5.03 -11.44
CA GLY A 28 15.58 5.42 -12.66
C GLY A 28 14.13 5.70 -12.30
N ALA A 29 13.63 6.84 -12.74
CA ALA A 29 12.19 7.02 -12.85
C ALA A 29 11.60 5.78 -13.55
N PRO A 30 10.37 5.35 -13.19
CA PRO A 30 9.70 4.25 -13.86
C PRO A 30 9.82 4.45 -15.38
N GLU A 31 10.12 3.36 -16.07
CA GLU A 31 10.55 3.32 -17.46
C GLU A 31 9.81 4.35 -18.33
N ALA A 32 10.57 5.05 -19.17
CA ALA A 32 10.11 5.97 -20.20
C ALA A 32 9.40 5.24 -21.36
N GLY A 33 8.49 4.32 -21.05
CA GLY A 33 7.44 3.85 -21.93
C GLY A 33 6.23 4.73 -21.69
N GLY A 34 6.11 5.81 -22.46
CA GLY A 34 5.01 6.78 -22.37
C GLY A 34 3.66 6.12 -22.51
N TYR A 35 3.04 5.76 -21.39
CA TYR A 35 1.62 5.47 -21.30
C TYR A 35 0.95 6.77 -20.87
N THR A 36 0.24 7.42 -21.78
CA THR A 36 -0.82 8.36 -21.39
C THR A 36 -1.89 7.54 -20.69
N ARG A 37 -1.81 7.47 -19.37
CA ARG A 37 -2.83 6.87 -18.51
C ARG A 37 -4.11 7.66 -18.73
N GLU A 38 -5.04 7.07 -19.49
CA GLU A 38 -6.36 7.67 -19.68
C GLU A 38 -7.04 7.74 -18.31
N LEU A 39 -7.35 8.96 -17.87
CA LEU A 39 -8.05 9.20 -16.63
C LEU A 39 -9.48 8.67 -16.80
N ALA A 40 -9.78 7.52 -16.21
CA ALA A 40 -11.14 7.03 -16.15
C ALA A 40 -11.95 7.93 -15.20
N PRO A 41 -13.12 8.46 -15.60
CA PRO A 41 -13.96 9.21 -14.68
C PRO A 41 -14.49 8.29 -13.58
N ALA A 42 -14.56 8.79 -12.35
CA ALA A 42 -15.19 8.06 -11.26
C ALA A 42 -16.73 8.06 -11.44
N ALA A 43 -17.35 6.88 -11.36
CA ALA A 43 -18.82 6.75 -11.37
C ALA A 43 -19.44 7.29 -10.07
N ALA A 44 -18.74 7.15 -8.94
CA ALA A 44 -19.12 7.80 -7.69
C ALA A 44 -17.88 8.26 -6.91
N THR A 45 -18.03 9.34 -6.16
CA THR A 45 -17.00 9.90 -5.28
C THR A 45 -17.66 10.34 -3.99
N VAL A 46 -17.10 9.89 -2.87
CA VAL A 46 -17.51 10.30 -1.52
C VAL A 46 -16.31 10.80 -0.76
N THR A 47 -16.54 11.72 0.18
CA THR A 47 -15.48 12.32 1.00
C THR A 47 -15.94 12.38 2.44
N ALA A 48 -15.00 12.19 3.36
CA ALA A 48 -15.17 12.46 4.78
C ALA A 48 -13.89 13.08 5.34
N SER A 49 -14.02 13.79 6.46
CA SER A 49 -12.88 14.37 7.16
C SER A 49 -13.09 14.28 8.66
N SER A 50 -12.00 14.06 9.39
CA SER A 50 -11.97 14.08 10.85
C SER A 50 -10.57 14.46 11.32
N GLY A 51 -10.48 15.42 12.25
CA GLY A 51 -9.21 15.99 12.67
C GLY A 51 -8.39 16.54 11.49
N PRO A 52 -7.08 16.21 11.38
CA PRO A 52 -6.22 16.73 10.32
C PRO A 52 -6.30 15.91 9.01
N VAL A 53 -7.29 15.03 8.86
CA VAL A 53 -7.34 14.08 7.74
C VAL A 53 -8.64 14.26 6.97
N LYS A 54 -8.51 14.27 5.65
CA LYS A 54 -9.61 14.12 4.71
C LYS A 54 -9.36 12.89 3.85
N ILE A 55 -10.39 12.09 3.64
CA ILE A 55 -10.35 10.95 2.75
C ILE A 55 -11.35 11.13 1.62
N THR A 56 -10.95 10.71 0.43
CA THR A 56 -11.81 10.64 -0.74
C THR A 56 -11.77 9.22 -1.29
N LEU A 57 -12.93 8.56 -1.34
CA LEU A 57 -13.13 7.27 -1.98
C LEU A 57 -13.82 7.50 -3.33
N GLN A 58 -13.20 6.97 -4.38
CA GLN A 58 -13.74 6.99 -5.74
C GLN A 58 -13.89 5.55 -6.23
N VAL A 59 -14.96 5.28 -6.97
CA VAL A 59 -15.20 3.99 -7.65
C VAL A 59 -15.31 4.21 -9.15
N ALA A 60 -14.69 3.34 -9.95
CA ALA A 60 -14.72 3.45 -11.41
C ALA A 60 -16.11 3.12 -11.98
N LYS A 61 -16.81 2.16 -11.35
CA LYS A 61 -18.15 1.72 -11.72
C LYS A 61 -18.99 1.49 -10.46
N THR A 62 -20.28 1.80 -10.54
CA THR A 62 -21.28 1.45 -9.51
C THR A 62 -22.18 0.29 -9.93
N THR A 63 -22.10 -0.14 -11.19
CA THR A 63 -22.75 -1.35 -11.71
C THR A 63 -21.68 -2.31 -12.18
N ILE A 64 -21.68 -3.52 -11.65
CA ILE A 64 -20.66 -4.55 -11.86
C ILE A 64 -21.40 -5.81 -12.32
N LEU A 65 -20.92 -6.43 -13.41
CA LEU A 65 -21.42 -7.75 -13.80
C LEU A 65 -20.91 -8.78 -12.79
N GLU A 66 -21.74 -9.73 -12.39
CA GLU A 66 -21.30 -10.85 -11.53
C GLU A 66 -20.06 -11.55 -12.12
N SER A 67 -19.96 -11.64 -13.45
CA SER A 67 -18.82 -12.20 -14.18
C SER A 67 -17.54 -11.36 -14.12
N ASP A 68 -17.64 -10.03 -13.93
CA ASP A 68 -16.47 -9.14 -13.78
C ASP A 68 -15.84 -9.31 -12.39
N GLY A 69 -16.66 -9.60 -11.37
CA GLY A 69 -16.20 -10.04 -10.05
C GLY A 69 -15.31 -9.07 -9.26
N SER A 70 -15.23 -7.79 -9.63
CA SER A 70 -14.24 -6.86 -9.06
C SER A 70 -14.76 -5.43 -8.84
N LEU A 71 -14.37 -4.84 -7.71
CA LEU A 71 -14.44 -3.42 -7.43
C LEU A 71 -13.18 -2.71 -7.93
N TRP A 72 -13.35 -1.57 -8.58
CA TRP A 72 -12.25 -0.72 -9.02
C TRP A 72 -12.29 0.58 -8.23
N VAL A 73 -11.36 0.73 -7.28
CA VAL A 73 -11.38 1.81 -6.29
C VAL A 73 -10.11 2.64 -6.32
N LYS A 74 -10.26 3.90 -5.94
CA LYS A 74 -9.16 4.83 -5.71
C LYS A 74 -9.44 5.57 -4.42
N LEU A 75 -8.50 5.47 -3.48
CA LEU A 75 -8.60 6.10 -2.19
C LEU A 75 -7.49 7.13 -2.05
N THR A 76 -7.85 8.36 -1.72
CA THR A 76 -6.90 9.45 -1.50
C THR A 76 -7.03 9.93 -0.06
N LEU A 77 -5.90 10.04 0.63
CA LEU A 77 -5.81 10.60 1.96
C LEU A 77 -5.00 11.89 1.91
N GLU A 78 -5.59 12.96 2.44
CA GLU A 78 -5.05 14.33 2.42
C GLU A 78 -4.88 14.81 3.85
N ASN A 79 -3.72 15.40 4.13
CA ASN A 79 -3.48 16.09 5.40
C ASN A 79 -3.98 17.54 5.31
N ILE A 80 -5.18 17.78 5.84
CA ILE A 80 -5.81 19.11 5.92
C ILE A 80 -5.46 19.85 7.22
N GLY A 81 -4.62 19.26 8.08
CA GLY A 81 -4.18 19.86 9.32
C GLY A 81 -3.00 20.83 9.17
N THR A 82 -2.47 21.27 10.31
CA THR A 82 -1.32 22.19 10.38
C THR A 82 -0.01 21.51 10.78
N THR A 83 -0.05 20.21 11.09
CA THR A 83 1.10 19.39 11.49
C THR A 83 1.27 18.20 10.56
N HIS A 84 2.40 17.49 10.64
CA HIS A 84 2.61 16.30 9.84
C HIS A 84 1.64 15.18 10.25
N PHE A 85 1.14 14.43 9.27
CA PHE A 85 0.27 13.29 9.49
C PHE A 85 0.95 12.00 9.03
N ALA A 86 1.09 11.03 9.93
CA ALA A 86 1.74 9.78 9.63
C ALA A 86 0.74 8.75 9.09
N VAL A 87 0.97 8.29 7.86
CA VAL A 87 0.11 7.31 7.18
C VAL A 87 0.42 5.90 7.70
N SER A 88 -0.62 5.09 7.92
CA SER A 88 -0.50 3.75 8.50
C SER A 88 -1.46 2.78 7.81
N SER A 89 -1.24 2.55 6.53
CA SER A 89 -1.94 1.52 5.78
C SER A 89 -1.05 1.07 4.63
N LEU A 90 -0.90 -0.24 4.47
CA LEU A 90 -0.18 -0.82 3.34
C LEU A 90 -0.90 -0.56 2.02
N ALA A 91 -2.19 -0.23 2.04
CA ALA A 91 -2.94 0.06 0.83
C ALA A 91 -2.38 1.20 -0.02
N PHE A 92 -1.69 2.16 0.59
CA PHE A 92 -1.03 3.26 -0.13
C PHE A 92 0.33 2.89 -0.73
N ILE A 93 0.81 1.66 -0.49
CA ILE A 93 2.09 1.14 -0.97
C ILE A 93 1.85 -0.08 -1.88
N ASP A 94 1.03 -1.01 -1.40
CA ASP A 94 0.85 -2.36 -1.92
C ASP A 94 -0.49 -2.53 -2.66
N GLY A 95 -1.38 -1.54 -2.59
CA GLY A 95 -2.58 -1.45 -3.41
C GLY A 95 -3.89 -1.60 -2.63
N PRO A 96 -5.04 -1.32 -3.28
CA PRO A 96 -6.32 -1.26 -2.60
C PRO A 96 -6.78 -2.59 -2.00
N MET A 97 -6.20 -3.73 -2.41
CA MET A 97 -6.42 -5.04 -1.76
C MET A 97 -6.18 -5.01 -0.24
N ASP A 98 -5.19 -4.25 0.22
CA ASP A 98 -4.89 -4.12 1.65
C ASP A 98 -5.96 -3.34 2.44
N LEU A 99 -6.88 -2.63 1.76
CA LEU A 99 -8.03 -2.00 2.40
C LEU A 99 -9.06 -3.03 2.87
N TRP A 100 -9.05 -4.22 2.31
CA TRP A 100 -9.97 -5.28 2.72
C TRP A 100 -9.42 -6.09 3.90
N TYR A 101 -8.17 -5.84 4.32
CA TYR A 101 -7.53 -6.47 5.46
C TYR A 101 -7.85 -5.75 6.79
N ARG A 102 -8.61 -6.43 7.68
CA ARG A 102 -9.19 -5.89 8.92
C ARG A 102 -8.22 -5.40 10.00
N ARG A 103 -6.92 -5.69 9.87
CA ARG A 103 -5.90 -5.27 10.84
C ARG A 103 -5.29 -3.91 10.53
N ASN A 104 -5.78 -3.25 9.48
CA ASN A 104 -5.37 -1.90 9.14
C ASN A 104 -6.36 -0.89 9.73
N PRO A 105 -5.87 0.26 10.25
CA PRO A 105 -6.76 1.31 10.71
C PRO A 105 -7.55 1.96 9.58
N LEU A 106 -7.23 1.65 8.32
CA LEU A 106 -7.99 2.06 7.15
C LEU A 106 -8.51 0.80 6.46
N SER A 107 -9.82 0.71 6.30
CA SER A 107 -10.47 -0.41 5.63
C SER A 107 -11.63 0.01 4.74
N LEU A 108 -12.08 -0.90 3.88
CA LEU A 108 -13.36 -0.81 3.19
C LEU A 108 -14.40 -1.66 3.91
N GLN A 109 -15.59 -1.11 4.06
CA GLN A 109 -16.79 -1.87 4.42
C GLN A 109 -17.65 -2.04 3.18
N PHE A 110 -18.00 -3.29 2.88
CA PHE A 110 -18.82 -3.70 1.77
C PHE A 110 -19.84 -4.74 2.22
N GLY A 111 -21.09 -4.67 1.78
CA GLY A 111 -22.11 -5.66 2.11
C GLY A 111 -23.47 -5.26 1.60
N GLU A 112 -24.48 -6.10 1.84
CA GLU A 112 -25.87 -5.82 1.46
C GLU A 112 -26.44 -4.61 2.21
N GLU A 113 -27.41 -3.95 1.59
CA GLU A 113 -28.12 -2.85 2.24
C GLU A 113 -28.97 -3.38 3.41
N GLY A 114 -28.71 -2.88 4.62
CA GLY A 114 -29.42 -3.31 5.83
C GLY A 114 -28.74 -4.42 6.62
N GLU A 115 -27.71 -5.06 6.07
CA GLU A 115 -26.94 -6.12 6.75
C GLU A 115 -25.59 -5.62 7.26
N GLU A 116 -25.00 -6.33 8.22
CA GLU A 116 -23.63 -6.03 8.64
C GLU A 116 -22.66 -6.18 7.45
N PRO A 117 -21.71 -5.24 7.26
CA PRO A 117 -20.72 -5.36 6.21
C PRO A 117 -19.93 -6.65 6.33
N TYR A 118 -19.56 -7.22 5.19
CA TYR A 118 -18.92 -8.51 5.12
C TYR A 118 -17.58 -8.55 5.85
N ASP A 119 -17.44 -9.62 6.62
CA ASP A 119 -16.21 -10.09 7.23
C ASP A 119 -15.42 -10.90 6.22
N TRP A 120 -14.91 -10.24 5.18
CA TRP A 120 -14.00 -10.94 4.28
C TRP A 120 -12.63 -11.06 4.95
N LEU A 121 -12.36 -12.27 5.41
CA LEU A 121 -11.02 -12.82 5.39
C LEU A 121 -10.74 -13.09 3.92
N SER A 122 -9.55 -12.72 3.41
CA SER A 122 -9.16 -13.08 2.05
C SER A 122 -9.63 -14.50 1.79
N ASN A 123 -10.31 -14.73 0.65
CA ASN A 123 -10.47 -16.08 0.15
C ASN A 123 -9.20 -16.84 0.47
N ASP A 124 -9.38 -18.04 1.03
CA ASP A 124 -8.38 -19.07 1.19
C ASP A 124 -7.83 -19.44 -0.21
N GLU A 125 -7.25 -18.48 -0.93
CA GLU A 125 -6.47 -18.73 -2.12
C GLU A 125 -5.22 -19.43 -1.61
N GLU A 126 -5.23 -20.74 -1.80
CA GLU A 126 -4.12 -21.61 -1.46
C GLU A 126 -2.87 -21.02 -2.11
N LEU A 127 -1.94 -20.60 -1.26
CA LEU A 127 -0.62 -20.19 -1.71
C LEU A 127 -0.08 -21.30 -2.64
N PRO A 128 0.44 -20.94 -3.82
CA PRO A 128 0.91 -21.95 -4.75
C PRO A 128 2.06 -22.74 -4.15
N GLU A 129 2.28 -23.95 -4.67
CA GLU A 129 3.39 -24.80 -4.22
C GLU A 129 4.72 -24.05 -4.27
N GLY A 130 5.53 -24.24 -3.22
CA GLY A 130 6.78 -23.50 -3.03
C GLY A 130 7.80 -23.65 -4.17
N GLU A 131 7.68 -24.69 -5.00
CA GLU A 131 8.53 -24.92 -6.17
C GLU A 131 8.32 -23.88 -7.27
N CYS A 132 7.12 -23.27 -7.34
CA CYS A 132 6.82 -22.28 -8.35
C CYS A 132 7.20 -20.85 -7.93
N TRP A 133 7.51 -20.63 -6.65
CA TRP A 133 7.88 -19.31 -6.15
C TRP A 133 9.23 -18.84 -6.72
N PRO A 134 9.44 -17.53 -6.88
CA PRO A 134 10.72 -16.99 -7.34
C PRO A 134 11.91 -17.39 -6.45
N GLY A 135 12.90 -18.05 -7.07
CA GLY A 135 14.13 -18.50 -6.41
C GLY A 135 13.86 -19.49 -5.27
N ASP A 136 14.66 -19.41 -4.19
CA ASP A 136 14.50 -20.27 -3.02
C ASP A 136 13.36 -19.81 -2.07
N SER A 137 12.52 -18.85 -2.47
CA SER A 137 11.57 -18.18 -1.57
C SER A 137 10.49 -19.11 -1.02
N GLY A 138 9.97 -20.04 -1.84
CA GLY A 138 9.00 -21.03 -1.35
C GLY A 138 9.60 -21.97 -0.31
N LYS A 139 10.83 -22.45 -0.53
CA LYS A 139 11.58 -23.23 0.47
C LYS A 139 11.77 -22.43 1.76
N ARG A 140 12.19 -21.17 1.65
CA ARG A 140 12.37 -20.25 2.80
C ARG A 140 11.06 -20.05 3.57
N PHE A 141 9.93 -19.96 2.86
CA PHE A 141 8.61 -19.79 3.46
C PHE A 141 8.09 -21.05 4.16
N TYR A 142 7.94 -22.15 3.42
CA TYR A 142 7.29 -23.37 3.90
C TYR A 142 8.19 -24.21 4.81
N ARG A 143 9.46 -24.36 4.44
CA ARG A 143 10.38 -25.28 5.12
C ARG A 143 11.20 -24.57 6.18
N ASP A 144 11.87 -23.49 5.79
CA ASP A 144 12.80 -22.79 6.69
C ASP A 144 12.06 -21.81 7.62
N ARG A 145 10.75 -21.58 7.39
CA ARG A 145 9.85 -20.71 8.16
C ARG A 145 10.43 -19.31 8.39
N GLU A 146 10.95 -18.71 7.34
CA GLU A 146 11.61 -17.42 7.45
C GLU A 146 10.66 -16.34 7.98
N PRO A 147 10.99 -15.67 9.11
CA PRO A 147 10.10 -14.72 9.76
C PRO A 147 9.65 -13.56 8.87
N ALA A 148 10.49 -13.09 7.94
CA ALA A 148 10.18 -11.95 7.09
C ALA A 148 9.04 -12.26 6.10
N LEU A 149 9.04 -13.46 5.51
CA LEU A 149 7.99 -13.88 4.56
C LEU A 149 6.67 -14.14 5.27
N TRP A 150 6.72 -14.75 6.46
CA TRP A 150 5.55 -14.92 7.33
C TRP A 150 4.96 -13.59 7.79
N ASN A 151 5.82 -12.62 8.14
CA ASN A 151 5.38 -11.27 8.49
C ASN A 151 4.69 -10.57 7.31
N ALA A 152 5.26 -10.67 6.11
CA ALA A 152 4.67 -10.08 4.90
C ALA A 152 3.27 -10.64 4.62
N LEU A 153 3.12 -11.96 4.66
CA LEU A 153 1.82 -12.62 4.47
C LEU A 153 0.80 -12.20 5.54
N GLN A 154 1.21 -12.21 6.82
CA GLN A 154 0.31 -11.95 7.94
C GLN A 154 -0.19 -10.49 7.98
N PHE A 155 0.64 -9.52 7.58
CA PHE A 155 0.34 -8.10 7.76
C PHE A 155 -0.11 -7.36 6.50
N GLY A 156 0.15 -7.86 5.29
CA GLY A 156 -0.19 -7.14 4.07
C GLY A 156 -0.65 -8.00 2.88
N GLY A 157 -1.05 -9.24 3.15
CA GLY A 157 -1.58 -10.15 2.13
C GLY A 157 -0.61 -10.45 0.99
N GLU A 158 -1.18 -10.86 -0.14
CA GLU A 158 -0.42 -11.38 -1.28
C GLU A 158 0.46 -10.33 -1.97
N GLN A 159 -0.02 -9.09 -2.13
CA GLN A 159 0.77 -8.05 -2.81
C GLN A 159 2.00 -7.65 -1.99
N THR A 160 1.87 -7.62 -0.67
CA THR A 160 2.99 -7.38 0.24
C THR A 160 4.00 -8.52 0.19
N LEU A 161 3.52 -9.77 0.22
CA LEU A 161 4.37 -10.96 0.05
C LEU A 161 5.08 -10.93 -1.31
N ARG A 162 4.36 -10.60 -2.38
CA ARG A 162 4.87 -10.49 -3.74
C ARG A 162 5.97 -9.45 -3.84
N ARG A 163 5.75 -8.25 -3.31
CA ARG A 163 6.77 -7.19 -3.28
C ARG A 163 8.03 -7.63 -2.52
N LEU A 164 7.89 -8.33 -1.39
CA LEU A 164 9.04 -8.83 -0.65
C LEU A 164 9.81 -9.87 -1.46
N VAL A 165 9.12 -10.86 -2.03
CA VAL A 165 9.74 -11.94 -2.80
C VAL A 165 10.41 -11.43 -4.07
N GLU A 166 9.73 -10.58 -4.84
CA GLU A 166 10.21 -10.13 -6.15
C GLU A 166 11.20 -8.96 -6.07
N LYS A 167 11.03 -8.06 -5.09
CA LYS A 167 11.81 -6.81 -5.00
C LYS A 167 12.72 -6.76 -3.78
N GLY A 168 12.65 -7.74 -2.87
CA GLY A 168 13.44 -7.74 -1.64
C GLY A 168 13.07 -6.61 -0.66
N VAL A 169 11.90 -5.98 -0.84
CA VAL A 169 11.51 -4.83 -0.01
C VAL A 169 10.57 -5.30 1.10
N PRO A 170 10.97 -5.22 2.39
CA PRO A 170 10.13 -5.67 3.50
C PRO A 170 8.87 -4.80 3.66
N PRO A 171 7.81 -5.33 4.30
CA PRO A 171 6.66 -4.54 4.69
C PRO A 171 7.09 -3.39 5.60
N ARG A 172 6.52 -2.20 5.37
CA ARG A 172 6.68 -1.05 6.26
C ARG A 172 5.30 -0.69 6.80
N ARG A 173 5.02 -1.07 8.05
CA ARG A 173 3.76 -0.70 8.72
C ARG A 173 3.56 0.81 8.81
N TRP A 174 4.66 1.56 8.83
CA TRP A 174 4.66 3.01 8.84
C TRP A 174 4.92 3.53 7.42
N GLY A 175 3.93 4.21 6.88
CA GLY A 175 4.01 4.86 5.58
C GLY A 175 4.67 6.24 5.67
N THR A 176 4.49 7.02 4.60
CA THR A 176 4.99 8.39 4.47
C THR A 176 4.40 9.32 5.56
N LEU A 177 5.19 10.30 5.99
CA LEU A 177 4.71 11.46 6.74
C LEU A 177 4.22 12.52 5.76
N LEU A 178 2.91 12.77 5.74
CA LEU A 178 2.32 13.84 4.93
C LEU A 178 2.50 15.18 5.61
N LYS A 179 3.07 16.15 4.92
CA LYS A 179 3.05 17.56 5.34
C LYS A 179 1.63 18.15 5.22
N PRO A 180 1.33 19.27 5.89
CA PRO A 180 0.12 20.04 5.62
C PRO A 180 -0.08 20.28 4.12
N GLY A 181 -1.27 19.94 3.61
CA GLY A 181 -1.66 20.05 2.20
C GLY A 181 -1.14 18.93 1.29
N GLU A 182 -0.31 18.01 1.77
CA GLU A 182 0.09 16.84 0.99
C GLU A 182 -0.98 15.74 1.03
N SER A 183 -1.01 14.94 -0.03
CA SER A 183 -1.88 13.79 -0.16
C SER A 183 -1.15 12.57 -0.67
N ILE A 184 -1.75 11.40 -0.44
CA ILE A 184 -1.31 10.12 -0.98
C ILE A 184 -2.52 9.37 -1.51
N THR A 185 -2.31 8.63 -2.60
CA THR A 185 -3.36 7.86 -3.27
C THR A 185 -2.92 6.41 -3.42
N THR A 186 -3.86 5.48 -3.27
CA THR A 186 -3.61 4.05 -3.52
C THR A 186 -3.08 3.82 -4.93
N PRO A 187 -2.06 2.97 -5.13
CA PRO A 187 -1.56 2.66 -6.46
C PRO A 187 -2.61 1.88 -7.27
N PRO A 188 -2.65 2.07 -8.60
CA PRO A 188 -3.62 1.42 -9.49
C PRO A 188 -3.18 0.00 -9.84
N TYR A 189 -3.24 -0.94 -8.91
CA TYR A 189 -2.90 -2.32 -9.22
C TYR A 189 -4.15 -3.09 -9.64
N ALA A 190 -4.09 -3.77 -10.78
CA ALA A 190 -5.03 -4.83 -11.09
C ALA A 190 -4.64 -6.08 -10.30
N TYR A 191 -5.64 -6.81 -9.82
CA TYR A 191 -5.44 -8.00 -9.02
C TYR A 191 -4.87 -9.12 -9.88
N GLN A 192 -3.93 -9.87 -9.31
CA GLN A 192 -3.34 -11.03 -9.94
C GLN A 192 -2.99 -12.02 -8.84
N THR A 193 -3.51 -13.24 -8.94
CA THR A 193 -3.22 -14.31 -7.99
C THR A 193 -1.73 -14.66 -8.01
N LEU A 194 -1.19 -15.11 -6.88
CA LEU A 194 0.21 -15.57 -6.83
C LEU A 194 0.47 -16.76 -7.75
N PHE A 195 -0.51 -17.66 -7.93
CA PHE A 195 -0.41 -18.78 -8.87
C PHE A 195 -0.19 -18.32 -10.31
N SER A 196 -1.03 -17.39 -10.80
CA SER A 196 -0.90 -16.87 -12.17
C SER A 196 0.41 -16.09 -12.35
N ALA A 197 0.85 -15.35 -11.32
CA ALA A 197 2.09 -14.58 -11.38
C ALA A 197 3.35 -15.47 -11.37
N TRP A 198 3.39 -16.51 -10.54
CA TRP A 198 4.62 -17.28 -10.29
C TRP A 198 4.66 -18.63 -11.00
N CYS A 199 3.56 -19.39 -10.96
CA CYS A 199 3.52 -20.70 -11.60
C CYS A 199 3.30 -20.58 -13.11
N GLU A 200 2.31 -19.78 -13.52
CA GLU A 200 1.97 -19.60 -14.94
C GLU A 200 2.79 -18.49 -15.61
N LYS A 201 3.42 -17.62 -14.81
CA LYS A 201 4.24 -16.49 -15.28
C LYS A 201 3.46 -15.56 -16.21
N GLN A 202 2.17 -15.39 -15.94
CA GLN A 202 1.33 -14.47 -16.70
C GLN A 202 1.79 -13.02 -16.47
N PRO A 203 1.77 -12.17 -17.52
CA PRO A 203 2.08 -10.76 -17.37
C PRO A 203 1.08 -10.11 -16.41
N SER A 204 1.54 -9.12 -15.65
CA SER A 204 0.64 -8.44 -14.72
C SER A 204 -0.50 -7.72 -15.47
N PRO A 205 -1.75 -7.89 -15.00
CA PRO A 205 -2.90 -7.27 -15.64
C PRO A 205 -2.82 -5.76 -15.54
N LYS A 206 -3.51 -5.09 -16.46
CA LYS A 206 -3.55 -3.63 -16.52
C LYS A 206 -4.69 -3.11 -15.65
N PRO A 207 -4.47 -2.05 -14.86
CA PRO A 207 -5.55 -1.41 -14.13
C PRO A 207 -6.53 -0.66 -15.03
N VAL A 208 -7.72 -0.39 -14.50
CA VAL A 208 -8.69 0.53 -15.10
C VAL A 208 -8.31 1.95 -14.74
N GLY A 209 -7.71 2.68 -15.69
CA GLY A 209 -7.37 4.10 -15.52
C GLY A 209 -6.47 4.34 -14.31
N ASP A 210 -7.00 5.03 -13.29
CA ASP A 210 -6.30 5.28 -12.05
C ASP A 210 -6.81 4.54 -10.81
N PHE A 211 -7.68 3.55 -11.02
CA PHE A 211 -8.25 2.70 -10.00
C PHE A 211 -7.46 1.41 -9.86
N GLY A 212 -7.34 0.91 -8.63
CA GLY A 212 -6.88 -0.45 -8.39
C GLY A 212 -8.04 -1.38 -8.07
N GLU A 213 -7.81 -2.66 -8.28
CA GLU A 213 -8.80 -3.72 -8.23
C GLU A 213 -8.89 -4.35 -6.85
N ILE A 214 -10.12 -4.68 -6.45
CA ILE A 214 -10.42 -5.55 -5.32
C ILE A 214 -11.44 -6.58 -5.79
N PRO A 215 -11.06 -7.86 -5.93
CA PRO A 215 -12.00 -8.92 -6.24
C PRO A 215 -13.04 -9.08 -5.13
N ILE A 216 -14.28 -9.30 -5.55
CA ILE A 216 -15.45 -9.55 -4.71
C ILE A 216 -16.10 -10.89 -5.11
N TYR A 217 -15.27 -11.92 -5.23
CA TYR A 217 -15.70 -13.26 -5.67
C TYR A 217 -16.89 -13.80 -4.86
N GLY A 218 -17.81 -14.48 -5.54
CA GLY A 218 -18.98 -15.10 -4.91
C GLY A 218 -20.11 -14.14 -4.52
N THR A 219 -19.98 -12.84 -4.83
CA THR A 219 -21.05 -11.85 -4.64
C THR A 219 -22.17 -12.09 -5.65
N LYS A 220 -23.38 -12.34 -5.16
CA LYS A 220 -24.57 -12.59 -6.00
C LYS A 220 -25.14 -11.30 -6.58
N PRO A 221 -25.97 -11.36 -7.65
CA PRO A 221 -26.71 -10.20 -8.13
C PRO A 221 -27.55 -9.56 -7.01
N GLY A 222 -27.48 -8.24 -6.88
CA GLY A 222 -28.11 -7.52 -5.77
C GLY A 222 -27.63 -6.08 -5.60
N LYS A 223 -28.15 -5.41 -4.56
CA LYS A 223 -27.74 -4.07 -4.16
C LYS A 223 -26.87 -4.13 -2.90
N TYR A 224 -25.73 -3.48 -3.00
CA TYR A 224 -24.69 -3.44 -1.99
C TYR A 224 -24.33 -1.99 -1.67
N ARG A 225 -23.61 -1.83 -0.57
CA ARG A 225 -23.10 -0.54 -0.11
C ARG A 225 -21.62 -0.65 0.18
N LEU A 226 -20.87 0.37 -0.23
CA LEU A 226 -19.42 0.48 -0.04
C LEU A 226 -19.08 1.80 0.68
N ARG A 227 -18.18 1.77 1.66
CA ARG A 227 -17.57 2.97 2.23
C ARG A 227 -16.15 2.71 2.73
N ALA A 228 -15.35 3.77 2.84
CA ALA A 228 -14.08 3.72 3.54
C ALA A 228 -14.28 4.07 5.01
N VAL A 229 -13.63 3.31 5.88
CA VAL A 229 -13.64 3.50 7.34
C VAL A 229 -12.20 3.64 7.80
N TYR A 230 -11.96 4.68 8.59
CA TYR A 230 -10.70 4.84 9.30
C TYR A 230 -10.97 4.83 10.80
N GLU A 231 -10.31 3.94 11.51
CA GLU A 231 -10.41 3.77 12.95
C GLU A 231 -9.00 3.58 13.53
N TYR A 232 -8.41 4.67 14.01
CA TYR A 232 -7.12 4.65 14.70
C TYR A 232 -7.24 5.32 16.07
N GLY A 233 -7.01 4.54 17.12
CA GLY A 233 -7.04 4.99 18.50
C GLY A 233 -6.73 3.83 19.45
N PRO A 234 -6.78 4.04 20.77
CA PRO A 234 -6.43 3.04 21.78
C PRO A 234 -7.17 1.69 21.61
N ALA A 235 -8.41 1.75 21.09
CA ALA A 235 -9.21 0.55 20.83
C ALA A 235 -8.63 -0.36 19.73
N SER A 236 -7.79 0.17 18.82
CA SER A 236 -7.12 -0.61 17.77
C SER A 236 -5.66 -0.94 18.08
N TRP A 237 -5.15 -0.59 19.26
CA TRP A 237 -3.79 -0.87 19.67
C TRP A 237 -3.71 -2.17 20.47
N ASP A 238 -2.67 -2.97 20.22
CA ASP A 238 -2.32 -4.05 21.14
C ASP A 238 -1.68 -3.50 22.43
N GLU A 239 -1.54 -4.36 23.43
CA GLU A 239 -1.07 -3.98 24.77
C GLU A 239 0.37 -3.43 24.75
N GLU A 240 1.23 -3.94 23.88
CA GLU A 240 2.61 -3.47 23.75
C GLU A 240 2.71 -2.11 23.07
N LEU A 241 1.97 -1.91 21.97
CA LEU A 241 1.90 -0.64 21.27
C LEU A 241 1.32 0.45 22.18
N THR A 242 0.30 0.10 22.97
CA THR A 242 -0.29 1.00 23.97
C THR A 242 0.73 1.48 24.99
N LYS A 243 1.54 0.56 25.55
CA LYS A 243 2.61 0.90 26.52
C LYS A 243 3.67 1.83 25.92
N VAL A 244 4.08 1.60 24.68
CA VAL A 244 5.10 2.43 24.00
C VAL A 244 4.57 3.84 23.71
N ILE A 245 3.33 3.97 23.23
CA ILE A 245 2.75 5.28 22.89
C ILE A 245 2.45 6.09 24.16
N LEU A 246 1.89 5.48 25.20
CA LEU A 246 1.64 6.17 26.48
C LEU A 246 2.93 6.70 27.12
N LYS A 247 4.07 6.01 26.92
CA LYS A 247 5.37 6.44 27.44
C LYS A 247 6.03 7.53 26.61
N SER A 248 5.83 7.54 25.30
CA SER A 248 6.57 8.39 24.35
C SER A 248 5.83 9.68 23.97
N GLY A 249 4.55 9.80 24.35
CA GLY A 249 3.64 10.83 23.84
C GLY A 249 3.16 10.49 22.42
N PRO A 250 1.99 10.97 21.98
CA PRO A 250 1.43 10.56 20.69
C PRO A 250 2.25 11.16 19.55
N LEU A 251 2.62 10.30 18.59
CA LEU A 251 3.15 10.76 17.30
C LEU A 251 2.05 11.32 16.37
N ARG A 252 0.77 11.32 16.81
CA ARG A 252 -0.44 11.54 15.99
C ARG A 252 -1.59 12.09 16.85
N PRO A 253 -2.64 12.71 16.26
CA PRO A 253 -3.87 12.97 17.00
C PRO A 253 -4.41 11.64 17.56
N GLU A 254 -4.69 11.62 18.86
CA GLU A 254 -4.92 10.39 19.64
C GLU A 254 -6.18 9.59 19.24
N ASN A 255 -7.10 10.20 18.49
CA ASN A 255 -8.33 9.56 18.01
C ASN A 255 -8.75 10.19 16.69
N VAL A 256 -8.44 9.53 15.57
CA VAL A 256 -9.04 9.88 14.28
C VAL A 256 -9.93 8.72 13.90
N SER A 257 -11.23 8.98 13.90
CA SER A 257 -12.22 8.08 13.31
C SER A 257 -13.04 8.84 12.27
N PHE A 258 -13.27 8.20 11.14
CA PHE A 258 -14.21 8.70 10.13
C PHE A 258 -14.74 7.54 9.29
N GLN A 259 -15.92 7.77 8.72
CA GLN A 259 -16.55 6.87 7.77
C GLN A 259 -17.04 7.74 6.61
N THR A 260 -16.73 7.36 5.37
CA THR A 260 -17.32 8.05 4.22
C THR A 260 -18.82 7.74 4.14
N PRO A 261 -19.61 8.60 3.48
CA PRO A 261 -20.94 8.23 3.03
C PRO A 261 -20.92 6.91 2.24
N TRP A 262 -22.02 6.17 2.30
CA TRP A 262 -22.19 4.95 1.52
C TRP A 262 -22.31 5.27 0.02
N ILE A 263 -21.62 4.48 -0.80
CA ILE A 263 -21.82 4.38 -2.25
C ILE A 263 -22.68 3.14 -2.49
N THR A 264 -23.78 3.28 -3.24
CA THR A 264 -24.55 2.12 -3.70
C THR A 264 -23.84 1.44 -4.86
N ILE A 265 -23.64 0.13 -4.74
CA ILE A 265 -23.09 -0.75 -5.76
C ILE A 265 -24.19 -1.72 -6.18
N THR A 266 -24.38 -1.92 -7.48
CA THR A 266 -25.31 -2.91 -8.03
C THR A 266 -24.49 -4.00 -8.70
N VAL A 267 -24.68 -5.24 -8.27
CA VAL A 267 -24.18 -6.42 -8.98
C VAL A 267 -25.32 -6.94 -9.83
N SER A 268 -25.13 -7.01 -11.14
CA SER A 268 -26.14 -7.50 -12.09
C SER A 268 -25.80 -8.90 -12.57
N GLU A 269 -26.82 -9.60 -13.05
CA GLU A 269 -26.65 -10.87 -13.77
C GLU A 269 -25.69 -10.70 -14.97
N PRO A 270 -25.01 -11.78 -15.39
CA PRO A 270 -24.11 -11.80 -16.54
C PRO A 270 -24.75 -11.38 -17.87
#